data_AF-A0A4Y9PKE7-F1
#
_entry.id   AF-A0A4Y9PKE7-F1
#
_cell.length_a   1.000
_cell.length_b   1.000
_cell.length_c   1.000
_cell.angle_alpha   90.00
_cell.angle_beta   90.00
_cell.angle_gamma   90.00
#
_symmetry.space_group_name_H-M   'P 1'
#
loop_
_entity.id
_entity.type
_entity.pdbx_description
1 polymer ?
#
loop_
_entity_poly.entity_id
_entity_poly.type
_entity_poly.pdbx_seq_one_letter_code
_entity_poly.pdbx_strand_id
1 'polypeptide(L)'
;MAVGMIVDARQAEAVIAGGAADLVAVGRQAQDDPNFAVHAARDLTEDYAVYPVQAGARIQARDRVLGRLGPWTGPDPVQVDQPA
;
A
#
# COMPACT_ATOMS: atom_id res chain seq x y z
N MET A 1 14.25 7.64 -16.85
CA MET A 1 14.07 6.91 -15.59
C MET A 1 14.31 7.86 -14.42
N ALA A 2 13.46 7.82 -13.38
CA ALA A 2 13.58 8.59 -12.14
C ALA A 2 13.78 7.67 -10.92
N VAL A 3 14.52 8.14 -9.91
CA VAL A 3 14.80 7.41 -8.67
C VAL A 3 15.19 8.39 -7.54
N GLY A 4 14.97 7.99 -6.30
CA GLY A 4 15.39 8.73 -5.10
C GLY A 4 14.24 9.44 -4.41
N MET A 5 13.98 9.09 -3.15
CA MET A 5 12.88 9.64 -2.34
C MET A 5 11.50 9.58 -3.02
N ILE A 6 11.28 8.58 -3.87
CA ILE A 6 9.96 8.24 -4.39
C ILE A 6 9.37 7.18 -3.47
N VAL A 7 8.43 7.60 -2.64
CA VAL A 7 7.86 6.78 -1.55
C VAL A 7 6.33 6.68 -1.60
N ASP A 8 5.71 7.41 -2.54
CA ASP A 8 4.26 7.53 -2.65
C ASP A 8 3.79 7.23 -4.08
N ALA A 9 2.60 6.64 -4.20
CA ALA A 9 2.02 6.24 -5.48
C ALA A 9 1.68 7.44 -6.38
N ARG A 10 1.13 8.51 -5.82
CA ARG A 10 0.77 9.73 -6.57
C ARG A 10 2.01 10.51 -6.98
N GLN A 11 3.06 10.50 -6.16
CA GLN A 11 4.37 11.04 -6.54
C GLN A 11 4.95 10.30 -7.75
N ALA A 12 4.93 8.96 -7.74
CA ALA A 12 5.39 8.15 -8.87
C ALA A 12 4.55 8.42 -10.13
N GLU A 13 3.22 8.46 -10.01
CA GLU A 13 2.31 8.76 -11.11
C GLU A 13 2.57 10.15 -11.70
N ALA A 14 2.78 11.17 -10.86
CA ALA A 14 3.06 12.53 -11.33
C ALA A 14 4.34 12.62 -12.17
N VAL A 15 5.38 11.82 -11.85
CA VAL A 15 6.62 11.76 -12.64
C VAL A 15 6.36 11.21 -14.04
N ILE A 16 5.57 10.12 -14.14
CA ILE A 16 5.25 9.47 -15.42
C ILE A 16 4.27 10.34 -16.23
N ALA A 17 3.15 10.72 -15.64
CA ALA A 17 2.10 11.53 -16.29
C ALA A 17 2.62 12.92 -16.69
N GLY A 18 3.56 13.47 -15.93
CA GLY A 18 4.25 14.72 -16.25
C GLY A 18 5.33 14.59 -17.33
N GLY A 19 5.61 13.38 -17.83
CA GLY A 19 6.62 13.14 -18.87
C GLY A 19 8.07 13.30 -18.41
N ALA A 20 8.32 13.37 -17.10
CA ALA A 20 9.67 13.55 -16.57
C ALA A 20 10.52 12.27 -16.66
N ALA A 21 9.87 11.10 -16.72
CA ALA A 21 10.52 9.83 -16.99
C ALA A 21 9.52 8.80 -17.53
N ASP A 22 10.02 7.81 -18.28
CA ASP A 22 9.22 6.65 -18.73
C ASP A 22 9.11 5.55 -17.65
N LEU A 23 9.98 5.60 -16.64
CA LEU A 23 10.09 4.60 -15.59
C LEU A 23 10.46 5.26 -14.26
N VAL A 24 9.87 4.76 -13.19
CA VAL A 24 10.18 5.11 -11.79
C VAL A 24 10.77 3.89 -11.10
N ALA A 25 11.97 4.02 -10.56
CA ALA A 25 12.61 2.98 -9.76
C ALA A 25 12.38 3.23 -8.27
N VAL A 26 11.97 2.18 -7.56
CA VAL A 26 11.66 2.21 -6.12
C VAL A 26 12.71 1.37 -5.39
N GLY A 27 13.47 2.03 -4.50
CA GLY A 27 14.60 1.42 -3.77
C GLY A 27 14.23 1.05 -2.33
N ARG A 28 14.65 1.91 -1.38
CA ARG A 28 14.40 1.72 0.06
C ARG A 28 12.92 1.53 0.41
N GLN A 29 12.02 2.23 -0.29
CA GLN A 29 10.59 2.04 -0.09
C GLN A 29 10.13 0.61 -0.39
N ALA A 30 10.74 -0.09 -1.35
CA ALA A 30 10.41 -1.49 -1.63
C ALA A 30 11.01 -2.46 -0.58
N GLN A 31 11.98 -2.01 0.22
CA GLN A 31 12.50 -2.77 1.36
C GLN A 31 11.59 -2.59 2.57
N ASP A 32 11.15 -1.36 2.83
CA ASP A 32 10.23 -1.04 3.93
C ASP A 32 8.82 -1.60 3.67
N ASP A 33 8.35 -1.56 2.42
CA ASP A 33 7.11 -2.18 1.94
C ASP A 33 7.37 -3.06 0.71
N PRO A 34 7.60 -4.38 0.90
CA PRO A 34 7.80 -5.33 -0.20
C PRO A 34 6.62 -5.43 -1.17
N ASN A 35 5.42 -5.02 -0.76
CA ASN A 35 4.22 -5.00 -1.59
C ASN A 35 3.92 -3.62 -2.16
N PHE A 36 4.88 -2.68 -2.13
CA PHE A 36 4.71 -1.30 -2.57
C PHE A 36 4.00 -1.20 -3.92
N ALA A 37 4.38 -1.99 -4.92
CA ALA A 37 3.81 -1.89 -6.26
C ALA A 37 2.30 -2.20 -6.28
N VAL A 38 1.84 -3.24 -5.57
CA VAL A 38 0.41 -3.60 -5.53
C VAL A 38 -0.38 -2.68 -4.59
N HIS A 39 0.24 -2.17 -3.52
CA HIS A 39 -0.34 -1.11 -2.71
C HIS A 39 -0.50 0.18 -3.52
N ALA A 40 0.53 0.61 -4.24
CA ALA A 40 0.50 1.81 -5.08
C ALA A 40 -0.57 1.71 -6.18
N ALA A 41 -0.67 0.56 -6.84
CA ALA A 41 -1.74 0.33 -7.82
C ALA A 41 -3.13 0.44 -7.18
N ARG A 42 -3.34 -0.17 -6.01
CA ARG A 42 -4.61 -0.06 -5.27
C ARG A 42 -4.90 1.38 -4.84
N ASP A 43 -3.90 2.12 -4.37
CA ASP A 43 -4.08 3.51 -3.92
C ASP A 43 -4.42 4.46 -5.08
N LEU A 44 -4.01 4.12 -6.31
CA LEU A 44 -4.32 4.86 -7.54
C LEU A 44 -5.64 4.45 -8.20
N THR A 45 -6.09 3.20 -8.03
CA THR A 45 -7.19 2.62 -8.82
C THR A 45 -8.33 2.00 -8.02
N GLU A 46 -8.13 1.79 -6.72
CA GLU A 46 -9.02 1.03 -5.81
C GLU A 46 -9.25 -0.44 -6.22
N ASP A 47 -8.46 -0.96 -7.15
CA ASP A 47 -8.55 -2.34 -7.65
C ASP A 47 -7.51 -3.27 -6.98
N TYR A 48 -7.84 -4.56 -6.94
CA TYR A 48 -7.02 -5.66 -6.44
C TYR A 48 -6.55 -6.60 -7.56
N ALA A 49 -6.86 -6.31 -8.83
CA ALA A 49 -6.56 -7.17 -9.98
C ALA A 49 -5.06 -7.50 -10.15
N VAL A 50 -4.16 -6.60 -9.74
CA VAL A 50 -2.71 -6.79 -9.86
C VAL A 50 -2.07 -7.56 -8.70
N TYR A 51 -2.85 -7.89 -7.66
CA TYR A 51 -2.34 -8.71 -6.57
C TYR A 51 -2.10 -10.15 -7.05
N PRO A 52 -1.18 -10.89 -6.39
CA PRO A 52 -1.06 -12.32 -6.62
C PRO A 52 -2.42 -13.01 -6.48
N VAL A 53 -2.72 -13.96 -7.37
CA VAL A 53 -4.02 -14.67 -7.43
C VAL A 53 -4.38 -15.34 -6.12
N GLN A 54 -3.38 -15.74 -5.33
CA GLN A 54 -3.55 -16.37 -4.03
C GLN A 54 -4.00 -15.38 -2.94
N ALA A 55 -3.82 -14.07 -3.15
CA ALA A 55 -4.00 -13.03 -2.15
C ALA A 55 -5.14 -12.04 -2.47
N GLY A 56 -5.29 -11.62 -3.74
CA GLY A 56 -6.15 -10.49 -4.14
C GLY A 56 -7.57 -10.56 -3.58
N ALA A 57 -8.29 -11.66 -3.83
CA ALA A 57 -9.66 -11.82 -3.34
C ALA A 57 -9.78 -11.79 -1.81
N ARG A 58 -8.78 -12.33 -1.08
CA ARG A 58 -8.77 -12.33 0.38
C ARG A 58 -8.53 -10.93 0.94
N ILE A 59 -7.59 -10.19 0.35
CA ILE A 59 -7.28 -8.81 0.78
C ILE A 59 -8.48 -7.90 0.51
N GLN A 60 -9.11 -8.01 -0.67
CA GLN A 60 -10.34 -7.26 -0.97
C GLN A 60 -11.47 -7.57 0.01
N ALA A 61 -11.70 -8.85 0.32
CA ALA A 61 -12.72 -9.25 1.29
C ALA A 61 -12.41 -8.70 2.69
N ARG A 62 -11.14 -8.76 3.12
CA ARG A 62 -10.67 -8.18 4.38
C ARG A 62 -10.93 -6.68 4.43
N ASP A 63 -10.56 -5.93 3.40
CA ASP A 63 -10.70 -4.47 3.36
C ASP A 63 -12.18 -4.05 3.41
N ARG A 64 -13.08 -4.81 2.76
CA ARG A 64 -14.55 -4.63 2.91
C ARG A 64 -15.02 -4.85 4.34
N VAL A 65 -14.54 -5.92 5.00
CA VAL A 65 -14.90 -6.21 6.39
C VAL A 65 -14.40 -5.11 7.32
N LEU A 66 -13.14 -4.68 7.18
CA LEU A 66 -12.56 -3.61 7.98
C LEU A 66 -13.28 -2.28 7.77
N GLY A 67 -13.62 -1.92 6.53
CA GLY A 67 -14.42 -0.74 6.24
C GLY A 67 -15.78 -0.75 6.93
N ARG A 68 -16.43 -1.92 7.04
CA ARG A 68 -17.71 -2.08 7.76
C ARG A 68 -17.54 -1.98 9.28
N LEU A 69 -16.45 -2.49 9.83
CA LEU A 69 -16.16 -2.43 11.27
C LEU A 69 -15.80 -1.01 11.72
N GLY A 70 -15.24 -0.21 10.83
CA GLY A 70 -14.79 1.14 11.15
C GLY A 70 -13.49 1.17 11.97
N PRO A 71 -13.06 2.35 12.45
CA PRO A 71 -11.92 2.43 13.35
C PRO A 71 -12.19 1.62 14.62
N TRP A 72 -11.14 1.07 15.21
CA TRP A 72 -11.25 0.42 16.50
C TRP A 72 -11.78 1.43 17.54
N THR A 73 -12.87 1.07 18.24
CA THR A 73 -13.50 1.90 19.28
C THR A 73 -13.56 1.19 20.64
N GLY A 74 -12.78 0.12 20.84
CA GLY A 74 -12.68 -0.54 22.15
C GLY A 74 -11.89 0.30 23.16
N PRO A 75 -11.88 -0.08 24.45
CA PRO A 75 -11.20 0.71 25.49
C PRO A 75 -9.71 0.92 25.19
N ASP A 76 -9.16 2.08 25.58
CA ASP A 76 -7.73 2.40 25.49
C ASP A 76 -6.86 1.38 26.27
N PRO A 77 -5.68 0.99 25.73
CA PRO A 77 -5.47 0.08 24.59
C PRO A 77 -5.44 -1.41 25.02
N VAL A 78 -5.41 -2.33 24.05
CA VAL A 78 -5.01 -3.74 24.29
C VAL A 78 -3.66 -3.73 25.01
N GLN A 79 -3.62 -4.21 26.25
CA GLN A 79 -2.36 -4.33 27.00
C GLN A 79 -1.45 -5.32 26.27
N VAL A 80 -0.31 -4.81 25.77
CA VAL A 80 0.73 -5.59 25.09
C VAL A 80 1.96 -5.84 25.98
N ASP A 81 1.91 -5.46 27.26
CA ASP A 81 3.01 -5.72 28.17
C ASP A 81 3.14 -7.22 28.40
N GLN A 82 4.16 -7.82 27.80
CA GLN A 82 4.59 -9.17 28.16
C GLN A 82 5.15 -9.13 29.60
N PRO A 83 4.78 -10.07 30.48
CA PRO A 83 5.38 -10.15 31.80
C PRO A 83 6.88 -10.43 31.66
N ALA A 84 7.68 -9.72 32.45
CA ALA A 84 9.13 -9.86 32.58
C ALA A 84 9.55 -11.24 33.07
#